data_AF-A0A8S9WHK2-F1
#
_entry.id   AF-A0A8S9WHK2-F1
#
_cell.length_a   1.000
_cell.length_b   1.000
_cell.length_c   1.000
_cell.angle_alpha   90.00
_cell.angle_beta   90.00
_cell.angle_gamma   90.00
#
_symmetry.space_group_name_H-M   'P 1'
#
loop_
_entity.id
_entity.type
_entity.pdbx_description
1 polymer ?
#
loop_
_entity_poly.entity_id
_entity_poly.type
_entity_poly.pdbx_seq_one_letter_code
_entity_poly.pdbx_strand_id
1 'polypeptide(L)'
;MNLKELIIQEAFYQNFPLEVNKFIDYCKERGVDLKWGLNGNRKYLENLEKEGLFRPIMRVEGYYANNTTDLRELYENDHVIDPRQKGFVPWANYYEKSDRYREEIVHSYYHPYQIYFLKKVLEVGLRLSPLNIPQQDNKLVKRIREREKYMISDLERLRKDSKKHEKFAELLLFIQNKYLPHVKQPGYISVTGDNYHINNLFEKLDALQKRIIPKAIVGSLGLEAEEINDYRGLIGIHGLSIDPLKNWYDLIKYIHYDKRQKLKGKALLAQDFYLISDMLALLLEDLTGEKPLETGSISDTMQGRGKVQVYGKELNYVDRDILIGFLREYGINPRPRLVLIVEGYTEQIVFPIIANAMDISLESYDIQIINILGVDRDPRELIIDYATPDVYSMDKKYYIHPERTKVFLNFDNEGNKGSWIKKLIEKPDEEIEKMMNDVLRNIKNKGGDISANTEKIFLKHTVKYHIWGQEQDDEKSEHRIREKSFEYANFSDEELSRELNKYGKKHGYNFDVTSDEIKDCRAKNRNLGKFVKEKTGTDLGKREFGEQIGNFIAKEIKERTNRFENQRKIEEILDQIIRFAVEYD
;
A
#
# COMPACT_ATOMS: atom_id res chain seq x y z
N MET A 1 -16.81 -13.16 -30.63
CA MET A 1 -15.59 -13.86 -30.17
C MET A 1 -16.04 -15.09 -29.40
N ASN A 2 -15.55 -16.30 -29.70
CA ASN A 2 -15.93 -17.52 -28.96
C ASN A 2 -14.93 -17.84 -27.82
N LEU A 3 -15.27 -18.75 -26.92
CA LEU A 3 -14.42 -19.14 -25.78
C LEU A 3 -13.06 -19.74 -26.23
N LYS A 4 -13.01 -20.31 -27.44
CA LYS A 4 -11.77 -20.79 -28.06
C LYS A 4 -10.85 -19.62 -28.44
N GLU A 5 -11.38 -18.52 -28.96
CA GLU A 5 -10.60 -17.29 -29.22
C GLU A 5 -10.12 -16.63 -27.92
N LEU A 6 -10.90 -16.67 -26.83
CA LEU A 6 -10.48 -16.19 -25.49
C LEU A 6 -9.19 -16.89 -25.05
N ILE A 7 -9.19 -18.22 -25.05
CA ILE A 7 -8.11 -19.00 -24.43
C ILE A 7 -6.87 -19.09 -25.34
N ILE A 8 -7.06 -19.02 -26.66
CA ILE A 8 -5.94 -18.93 -27.61
C ILE A 8 -5.25 -17.55 -27.55
N GLN A 9 -6.01 -16.46 -27.31
CA GLN A 9 -5.44 -15.11 -27.20
C GLN A 9 -4.79 -14.85 -25.82
N GLU A 10 -5.18 -15.59 -24.79
CA GLU A 10 -4.73 -15.40 -23.41
C GLU A 10 -3.74 -16.49 -22.99
N ALA A 11 -2.44 -16.19 -23.11
CA ALA A 11 -1.38 -17.01 -22.50
C ALA A 11 -1.32 -16.88 -20.96
N PHE A 12 -2.22 -16.09 -20.36
CA PHE A 12 -2.10 -15.60 -19.00
C PHE A 12 -3.48 -15.22 -18.44
N TYR A 13 -3.84 -15.76 -17.28
CA TYR A 13 -5.07 -15.40 -16.56
C TYR A 13 -4.73 -14.70 -15.23
N GLN A 14 -5.05 -13.41 -15.11
CA GLN A 14 -4.92 -12.68 -13.84
C GLN A 14 -5.88 -13.19 -12.74
N ASN A 15 -6.97 -13.86 -13.15
CA ASN A 15 -7.91 -14.56 -12.30
C ASN A 15 -8.34 -15.85 -13.02
N PHE A 16 -7.93 -17.01 -12.52
CA PHE A 16 -8.12 -18.28 -13.22
C PHE A 16 -9.50 -18.90 -12.91
N PRO A 17 -10.17 -19.55 -13.88
CA PRO A 17 -11.38 -20.33 -13.63
C PRO A 17 -11.20 -21.39 -12.53
N LEU A 18 -12.17 -21.52 -11.64
CA LEU A 18 -12.12 -22.46 -10.52
C LEU A 18 -12.86 -23.74 -10.86
N GLU A 19 -12.24 -24.90 -10.59
CA GLU A 19 -12.95 -26.19 -10.56
C GLU A 19 -14.13 -26.12 -9.58
N VAL A 20 -15.20 -26.86 -9.86
CA VAL A 20 -16.48 -26.71 -9.15
C VAL A 20 -16.36 -26.73 -7.62
N ASN A 21 -15.49 -27.55 -7.00
CA ASN A 21 -15.33 -27.54 -5.54
C ASN A 21 -14.63 -26.27 -5.05
N LYS A 22 -13.56 -25.84 -5.75
CA LYS A 22 -12.87 -24.58 -5.45
C LYS A 22 -13.81 -23.39 -5.61
N PHE A 23 -14.69 -23.42 -6.61
CA PHE A 23 -15.71 -22.39 -6.79
C PHE A 23 -16.76 -22.39 -5.67
N ILE A 24 -17.20 -23.57 -5.23
CA ILE A 24 -18.10 -23.70 -4.07
C ILE A 24 -17.44 -23.11 -2.81
N ASP A 25 -16.17 -23.39 -2.57
CA ASP A 25 -15.45 -22.87 -1.40
C ASP A 25 -15.22 -21.35 -1.53
N TYR A 26 -14.86 -20.86 -2.72
CA TYR A 26 -14.81 -19.43 -3.04
C TYR A 26 -16.12 -18.72 -2.68
N CYS A 27 -17.28 -19.31 -3.02
CA CYS A 27 -18.60 -18.77 -2.66
C CYS A 27 -18.84 -18.77 -1.14
N LYS A 28 -18.51 -19.87 -0.45
CA LYS A 28 -18.69 -19.99 1.00
C LYS A 28 -17.87 -18.94 1.77
N GLU A 29 -16.61 -18.71 1.38
CA GLU A 29 -15.76 -17.70 2.01
C GLU A 29 -16.36 -16.29 1.94
N ARG A 30 -17.18 -16.04 0.93
CA ARG A 30 -17.89 -14.78 0.66
C ARG A 30 -19.30 -14.74 1.24
N GLY A 31 -19.69 -15.77 1.99
CA GLY A 31 -21.02 -15.88 2.59
C GLY A 31 -22.14 -16.10 1.55
N VAL A 32 -21.80 -16.60 0.37
CA VAL A 32 -22.75 -17.04 -0.65
C VAL A 32 -23.01 -18.53 -0.43
N ASP A 33 -23.94 -18.81 0.49
CA ASP A 33 -24.26 -20.17 0.90
C ASP A 33 -25.18 -20.86 -0.10
N LEU A 34 -24.64 -21.88 -0.75
CA LEU A 34 -25.39 -22.90 -1.48
C LEU A 34 -25.94 -23.83 -0.38
N LYS A 35 -27.23 -23.74 -0.06
CA LYS A 35 -27.84 -24.26 1.19
C LYS A 35 -27.95 -25.79 1.32
N TRP A 36 -27.00 -26.55 0.80
CA TRP A 36 -26.94 -27.99 0.99
C TRP A 36 -25.49 -28.39 1.30
N GLY A 37 -25.22 -29.51 1.99
CA GLY A 37 -23.83 -29.93 2.27
C GLY A 37 -22.98 -30.13 0.99
N LEU A 38 -21.72 -30.55 1.12
CA LEU A 38 -20.77 -30.74 -0.02
C LEU A 38 -21.39 -31.42 -1.26
N ASN A 39 -22.11 -32.55 -1.08
CA ASN A 39 -22.80 -33.24 -2.18
C ASN A 39 -24.07 -32.55 -2.67
N GLY A 40 -24.72 -31.76 -1.81
CA GLY A 40 -25.90 -31.00 -2.16
C GLY A 40 -25.60 -29.74 -2.97
N ASN A 41 -24.40 -29.16 -2.81
CA ASN A 41 -23.99 -27.98 -3.57
C ASN A 41 -23.69 -28.27 -5.03
N ARG A 42 -22.98 -29.37 -5.30
CA ARG A 42 -22.80 -29.87 -6.68
C ARG A 42 -24.16 -30.17 -7.32
N LYS A 43 -25.04 -30.89 -6.63
CA LYS A 43 -26.40 -31.19 -7.11
C LYS A 43 -27.23 -29.93 -7.34
N TYR A 44 -27.07 -28.91 -6.50
CA TYR A 44 -27.77 -27.64 -6.67
C TYR A 44 -27.28 -26.89 -7.91
N LEU A 45 -25.97 -26.80 -8.14
CA LEU A 45 -25.41 -26.22 -9.36
C LEU A 45 -25.83 -27.00 -10.62
N GLU A 46 -25.84 -28.33 -10.57
CA GLU A 46 -26.36 -29.18 -11.65
C GLU A 46 -27.83 -28.86 -11.95
N ASN A 47 -28.66 -28.69 -10.92
CA ASN A 47 -30.07 -28.31 -11.10
C ASN A 47 -30.21 -26.91 -11.71
N LEU A 48 -29.40 -25.93 -11.31
CA LEU A 48 -29.42 -24.61 -11.93
C LEU A 48 -29.02 -24.67 -13.40
N GLU A 49 -28.08 -25.54 -13.77
CA GLU A 49 -27.71 -25.75 -15.17
C GLU A 49 -28.85 -26.41 -15.96
N LYS A 50 -29.47 -27.44 -15.40
CA LYS A 50 -30.64 -28.09 -15.98
C LYS A 50 -31.78 -27.11 -16.26
N GLU A 51 -31.99 -26.17 -15.35
CA GLU A 51 -33.02 -25.12 -15.47
C GLU A 51 -32.60 -23.97 -16.40
N GLY A 52 -31.38 -23.98 -16.93
CA GLY A 52 -30.82 -22.94 -17.78
C GLY A 52 -30.58 -21.61 -17.05
N LEU A 53 -30.40 -21.67 -15.72
CA LEU A 53 -30.23 -20.51 -14.84
C LEU A 53 -28.78 -20.22 -14.51
N PHE A 54 -27.90 -21.21 -14.49
CA PHE A 54 -26.49 -21.02 -14.16
C PHE A 54 -25.66 -22.21 -14.64
N ARG A 55 -24.58 -21.98 -15.39
CA ARG A 55 -23.76 -23.05 -15.98
C ARG A 55 -22.26 -22.76 -15.86
N PRO A 56 -21.39 -23.79 -15.94
CA PRO A 56 -19.95 -23.58 -16.00
C PRO A 56 -19.54 -22.81 -17.27
N ILE A 57 -18.44 -22.06 -17.21
CA ILE A 57 -17.89 -21.36 -18.39
C ILE A 57 -17.18 -22.32 -19.34
N MET A 58 -16.60 -23.40 -18.81
CA MET A 58 -15.91 -24.41 -19.60
C MET A 58 -15.88 -25.76 -18.87
N ARG A 59 -15.63 -26.82 -19.64
CA ARG A 59 -15.42 -28.19 -19.14
C ARG A 59 -14.17 -28.78 -19.76
N VAL A 60 -13.37 -29.50 -18.98
CA VAL A 60 -12.11 -30.10 -19.45
C VAL A 60 -12.14 -31.60 -19.21
N GLU A 61 -11.67 -32.38 -20.18
CA GLU A 61 -11.50 -33.83 -20.05
C GLU A 61 -10.50 -34.20 -18.94
N GLY A 62 -10.88 -35.16 -18.09
CA GLY A 62 -10.28 -35.41 -16.77
C GLY A 62 -8.83 -35.88 -16.79
N TYR A 63 -8.44 -36.64 -17.81
CA TYR A 63 -7.05 -37.02 -18.02
C TYR A 63 -6.14 -35.78 -18.19
N TYR A 64 -6.63 -34.74 -18.86
CA TYR A 64 -5.82 -33.56 -19.20
C TYR A 64 -5.89 -32.46 -18.15
N ALA A 65 -7.02 -32.35 -17.43
CA ALA A 65 -7.20 -31.38 -16.34
C ALA A 65 -6.19 -31.54 -15.19
N ASN A 66 -5.68 -32.76 -14.96
CA ASN A 66 -4.71 -33.06 -13.91
C ASN A 66 -3.24 -32.97 -14.38
N ASN A 67 -3.00 -32.85 -15.70
CA ASN A 67 -1.68 -32.97 -16.31
C ASN A 67 -1.10 -31.65 -16.85
N THR A 68 -1.92 -30.60 -16.99
CA THR A 68 -1.45 -29.27 -17.39
C THR A 68 -2.30 -28.17 -16.77
N THR A 69 -1.67 -27.06 -16.37
CA THR A 69 -2.34 -25.81 -15.98
C THR A 69 -2.48 -24.85 -17.17
N ASP A 70 -1.93 -25.21 -18.33
CA ASP A 70 -1.99 -24.39 -19.55
C ASP A 70 -3.32 -24.62 -20.29
N LEU A 71 -4.26 -23.72 -20.06
CA LEU A 71 -5.54 -23.74 -20.77
C LEU A 71 -5.37 -23.61 -22.29
N ARG A 72 -4.33 -22.93 -22.76
CA ARG A 72 -4.09 -22.77 -24.19
C ARG A 72 -3.75 -24.12 -24.83
N GLU A 73 -2.89 -24.90 -24.19
CA GLU A 73 -2.55 -26.27 -24.60
C GLU A 73 -3.80 -27.16 -24.66
N LEU A 74 -4.66 -27.07 -23.64
CA LEU A 74 -5.92 -27.84 -23.59
C LEU A 74 -6.87 -27.48 -24.75
N TYR A 75 -6.89 -26.21 -25.17
CA TYR A 75 -7.73 -25.75 -26.28
C TYR A 75 -7.15 -26.08 -27.66
N GLU A 76 -5.84 -25.91 -27.85
CA GLU A 76 -5.17 -26.23 -29.12
C GLU A 76 -5.32 -27.72 -29.48
N ASN A 77 -5.50 -28.57 -28.46
CA ASN A 77 -5.74 -30.01 -28.61
C ASN A 77 -7.22 -30.42 -28.49
N ASP A 78 -8.16 -29.48 -28.54
CA ASP A 78 -9.62 -29.70 -28.51
C ASP A 78 -10.15 -30.48 -27.26
N HIS A 79 -9.46 -30.40 -26.12
CA HIS A 79 -9.87 -31.04 -24.85
C HIS A 79 -10.86 -30.21 -24.00
N VAL A 80 -11.27 -29.04 -24.50
CA VAL A 80 -12.19 -28.15 -23.79
C VAL A 80 -13.55 -28.09 -24.45
N ILE A 81 -14.56 -28.35 -23.65
CA ILE A 81 -15.97 -28.43 -24.04
C ILE A 81 -16.65 -27.13 -23.62
N ASP A 82 -17.28 -26.46 -24.58
CA ASP A 82 -18.15 -25.31 -24.34
C ASP A 82 -19.56 -25.75 -23.89
N PRO A 83 -19.96 -25.51 -22.61
CA PRO A 83 -21.26 -25.89 -22.09
C PRO A 83 -22.45 -25.18 -22.74
N ARG A 84 -22.21 -24.18 -23.59
CA ARG A 84 -23.27 -23.46 -24.33
C ARG A 84 -23.65 -24.16 -25.63
N GLN A 85 -22.73 -24.92 -26.21
CA GLN A 85 -22.92 -25.59 -27.50
C GLN A 85 -23.61 -26.96 -27.34
N LYS A 86 -23.42 -27.60 -26.19
CA LYS A 86 -24.10 -28.85 -25.84
C LYS A 86 -25.28 -28.52 -24.93
N GLY A 87 -26.44 -29.14 -25.16
CA GLY A 87 -27.57 -29.08 -24.23
C GLY A 87 -27.19 -29.63 -22.84
N PHE A 88 -28.06 -29.46 -21.84
CA PHE A 88 -27.80 -29.99 -20.50
C PHE A 88 -27.49 -31.50 -20.55
N VAL A 89 -26.39 -31.89 -19.92
CA VAL A 89 -26.02 -33.29 -19.70
C VAL A 89 -26.01 -33.53 -18.19
N PRO A 90 -26.74 -34.55 -17.69
CA PRO A 90 -26.65 -34.93 -16.29
C PRO A 90 -25.21 -35.15 -15.86
N TRP A 91 -24.78 -34.52 -14.78
CA TRP A 91 -23.38 -34.56 -14.33
C TRP A 91 -22.94 -35.97 -13.97
N ALA A 92 -23.90 -36.86 -13.68
CA ALA A 92 -23.62 -38.27 -13.48
C ALA A 92 -22.89 -38.94 -14.66
N ASN A 93 -23.06 -38.42 -15.88
CA ASN A 93 -22.40 -38.90 -17.10
C ASN A 93 -20.96 -38.40 -17.26
N TYR A 94 -20.51 -37.48 -16.40
CA TYR A 94 -19.12 -37.03 -16.32
C TYR A 94 -18.29 -37.87 -15.35
N TYR A 95 -18.83 -39.01 -14.93
CA TYR A 95 -18.13 -39.95 -14.07
C TYR A 95 -18.05 -41.32 -14.72
N GLU A 96 -16.88 -41.93 -14.65
CA GLU A 96 -16.71 -43.34 -14.95
C GLU A 96 -16.85 -44.16 -13.67
N LYS A 97 -17.55 -45.30 -13.77
CA LYS A 97 -17.66 -46.26 -12.67
C LYS A 97 -16.56 -47.30 -12.83
N SER A 98 -15.55 -47.26 -11.96
CA SER A 98 -14.66 -48.40 -11.74
C SER A 98 -15.20 -49.27 -10.60
N ASP A 99 -14.72 -50.51 -10.49
CA ASP A 99 -15.12 -51.46 -9.45
C ASP A 99 -14.83 -50.99 -8.01
N ARG A 100 -14.01 -49.94 -7.82
CA ARG A 100 -13.61 -49.45 -6.48
C ARG A 100 -13.89 -47.96 -6.24
N TYR A 101 -13.93 -47.13 -7.28
CA TYR A 101 -14.12 -45.67 -7.15
C TYR A 101 -14.91 -45.07 -8.32
N ARG A 102 -15.56 -43.94 -8.05
CA ARG A 102 -16.19 -43.11 -9.07
C ARG A 102 -15.20 -42.00 -9.45
N GLU A 103 -14.69 -42.04 -10.67
CA GLU A 103 -13.70 -41.06 -11.16
C GLU A 103 -14.39 -40.00 -12.03
N GLU A 104 -14.09 -38.73 -11.78
CA GLU A 104 -14.61 -37.62 -12.59
C GLU A 104 -13.77 -37.50 -13.86
N ILE A 105 -14.37 -37.84 -15.00
CA ILE A 105 -13.70 -37.86 -16.32
C ILE A 105 -13.92 -36.56 -17.11
N VAL A 106 -14.75 -35.64 -16.59
CA VAL A 106 -14.91 -34.28 -17.13
C VAL A 106 -15.09 -33.31 -15.97
N HIS A 107 -14.19 -32.35 -15.83
CA HIS A 107 -14.25 -31.34 -14.76
C HIS A 107 -14.95 -30.07 -15.25
N SER A 108 -15.83 -29.52 -14.41
CA SER A 108 -16.54 -28.27 -14.70
C SER A 108 -15.87 -27.09 -14.01
N TYR A 109 -15.66 -26.02 -14.76
CA TYR A 109 -15.02 -24.79 -14.28
C TYR A 109 -15.96 -23.60 -14.30
N TYR A 110 -15.99 -22.88 -13.19
CA TYR A 110 -16.74 -21.64 -13.00
C TYR A 110 -15.78 -20.48 -12.79
N HIS A 111 -16.11 -19.31 -13.29
CA HIS A 111 -15.30 -18.13 -13.06
C HIS A 111 -15.76 -17.37 -11.80
N PRO A 112 -14.84 -16.83 -10.99
CA PRO A 112 -15.17 -15.90 -9.89
C PRO A 112 -16.15 -14.78 -10.25
N TYR A 113 -16.09 -14.25 -11.48
CA TYR A 113 -17.01 -13.21 -11.98
C TYR A 113 -18.47 -13.65 -12.06
N GLN A 114 -18.76 -14.95 -12.08
CA GLN A 114 -20.11 -15.48 -12.08
C GLN A 114 -20.82 -15.36 -10.71
N ILE A 115 -20.09 -15.06 -9.63
CA ILE A 115 -20.64 -15.01 -8.26
C ILE A 115 -21.75 -13.96 -8.09
N TYR A 116 -21.66 -12.83 -8.80
CA TYR A 116 -22.69 -11.80 -8.76
C TYR A 116 -24.05 -12.34 -9.23
N PHE A 117 -24.04 -13.05 -10.36
CA PHE A 117 -25.26 -13.62 -10.91
C PHE A 117 -25.75 -14.81 -10.07
N LEU A 118 -24.85 -15.68 -9.61
CA LEU A 118 -25.22 -16.76 -8.70
C LEU A 118 -25.93 -16.23 -7.44
N LYS A 119 -25.43 -15.14 -6.86
CA LYS A 119 -26.08 -14.48 -5.72
C LYS A 119 -27.51 -14.04 -6.06
N LYS A 120 -27.73 -13.48 -7.27
CA LYS A 120 -29.07 -13.10 -7.73
C LYS A 120 -30.01 -14.29 -7.90
N VAL A 121 -29.52 -15.37 -8.48
CA VAL A 121 -30.27 -16.62 -8.61
C VAL A 121 -30.63 -17.17 -7.23
N LEU A 122 -29.72 -17.14 -6.26
CA LEU A 122 -29.97 -17.59 -4.89
C LEU A 122 -30.94 -16.70 -4.12
N GLU A 123 -30.86 -15.38 -4.27
CA GLU A 123 -31.80 -14.43 -3.64
C GLU A 123 -33.25 -14.70 -4.07
N VAL A 124 -33.45 -15.07 -5.33
CA VAL A 124 -34.76 -15.48 -5.83
C VAL A 124 -35.08 -16.90 -5.36
N GLY A 125 -34.17 -17.88 -5.54
CA GLY A 125 -34.35 -19.28 -5.11
C GLY A 125 -34.74 -19.45 -3.63
N LEU A 126 -34.22 -18.60 -2.73
CA LEU A 126 -34.61 -18.57 -1.32
C LEU A 126 -36.07 -18.14 -1.09
N ARG A 127 -36.62 -17.32 -1.98
CA ARG A 127 -38.05 -16.96 -1.99
C ARG A 127 -38.93 -18.06 -2.59
N LEU A 128 -38.33 -19.06 -3.25
CA LEU A 128 -38.97 -20.12 -4.04
C LEU A 128 -39.07 -21.49 -3.34
N SER A 129 -38.65 -21.64 -2.08
CA SER A 129 -38.72 -22.95 -1.38
C SER A 129 -40.17 -23.46 -1.30
N PRO A 130 -40.46 -24.69 -1.78
CA PRO A 130 -41.82 -25.21 -1.83
C PRO A 130 -42.30 -25.53 -0.40
N LEU A 131 -43.31 -24.79 0.05
CA LEU A 131 -44.17 -25.25 1.14
C LEU A 131 -44.94 -26.47 0.60
N ASN A 132 -44.90 -27.61 1.29
CA ASN A 132 -45.80 -28.74 0.98
C ASN A 132 -47.25 -28.23 1.00
N ILE A 133 -47.85 -28.03 -0.17
CA ILE A 133 -49.21 -27.47 -0.30
C ILE A 133 -50.21 -28.63 -0.14
N PRO A 134 -51.05 -28.64 0.92
CA PRO A 134 -52.12 -29.61 1.01
C PRO A 134 -53.13 -29.39 -0.12
N GLN A 135 -53.66 -30.46 -0.71
CA GLN A 135 -54.59 -30.42 -1.85
C GLN A 135 -55.95 -29.73 -1.60
N GLN A 136 -56.21 -29.20 -0.41
CA GLN A 136 -57.51 -28.61 -0.06
C GLN A 136 -57.63 -27.15 -0.51
N ASP A 137 -58.71 -26.85 -1.23
CA ASP A 137 -59.00 -25.53 -1.81
C ASP A 137 -59.46 -24.53 -0.74
N ASN A 138 -58.51 -23.88 -0.07
CA ASN A 138 -58.74 -22.79 0.89
C ASN A 138 -58.01 -21.51 0.41
N LYS A 139 -58.36 -20.33 0.96
CA LYS A 139 -57.75 -19.00 0.66
C LYS A 139 -56.21 -19.00 0.69
N LEU A 140 -55.59 -19.92 1.43
CA LEU A 140 -54.15 -20.17 1.44
C LEU A 140 -53.65 -20.75 0.11
N VAL A 141 -54.33 -21.73 -0.47
CA VAL A 141 -53.99 -22.33 -1.77
C VAL A 141 -54.12 -21.32 -2.92
N LYS A 142 -55.13 -20.43 -2.88
CA LYS A 142 -55.22 -19.32 -3.85
C LYS A 142 -54.03 -18.36 -3.73
N ARG A 143 -53.63 -17.96 -2.52
CA ARG A 143 -52.44 -17.13 -2.30
C ARG A 143 -51.15 -17.82 -2.73
N ILE A 144 -51.06 -19.15 -2.57
CA ILE A 144 -49.90 -19.92 -3.01
C ILE A 144 -49.86 -20.02 -4.54
N ARG A 145 -50.99 -20.27 -5.21
CA ARG A 145 -51.09 -20.28 -6.68
C ARG A 145 -50.82 -18.90 -7.31
N GLU A 146 -51.26 -17.82 -6.67
CA GLU A 146 -50.89 -16.45 -7.06
C GLU A 146 -49.38 -16.26 -6.94
N ARG A 147 -48.78 -16.74 -5.85
CA ARG A 147 -47.32 -16.77 -5.67
C ARG A 147 -46.65 -17.57 -6.78
N GLU A 148 -47.11 -18.78 -7.11
CA GLU A 148 -46.59 -19.62 -8.22
C GLU A 148 -46.62 -18.88 -9.56
N LYS A 149 -47.66 -18.10 -9.84
CA LYS A 149 -47.73 -17.28 -11.06
C LYS A 149 -46.63 -16.21 -11.11
N TYR A 150 -46.41 -15.49 -10.00
CA TYR A 150 -45.29 -14.56 -9.88
C TYR A 150 -43.92 -15.27 -9.92
N MET A 151 -43.84 -16.51 -9.41
CA MET A 151 -42.63 -17.33 -9.43
C MET A 151 -42.22 -17.73 -10.86
N ILE A 152 -43.17 -18.11 -11.72
CA ILE A 152 -42.89 -18.44 -13.12
C ILE A 152 -42.33 -17.20 -13.84
N SER A 153 -42.94 -16.03 -13.62
CA SER A 153 -42.44 -14.79 -14.23
C SER A 153 -41.04 -14.38 -13.73
N ASP A 154 -40.73 -14.60 -12.46
CA ASP A 154 -39.38 -14.33 -11.91
C ASP A 154 -38.33 -15.30 -12.47
N LEU A 155 -38.67 -16.58 -12.63
CA LEU A 155 -37.78 -17.58 -13.24
C LEU A 155 -37.54 -17.30 -14.72
N GLU A 156 -38.57 -16.92 -15.48
CA GLU A 156 -38.41 -16.50 -16.88
C GLU A 156 -37.52 -15.26 -17.00
N ARG A 157 -37.69 -14.29 -16.10
CA ARG A 157 -36.81 -13.11 -16.04
C ARG A 157 -35.37 -13.51 -15.77
N LEU A 158 -35.14 -14.38 -14.78
CA LEU A 158 -33.80 -14.89 -14.49
C LEU A 158 -33.16 -15.66 -15.64
N ARG A 159 -33.93 -16.46 -16.40
CA ARG A 159 -33.41 -17.14 -17.61
C ARG A 159 -33.00 -16.14 -18.68
N LYS A 160 -33.75 -15.05 -18.85
CA LYS A 160 -33.37 -13.95 -19.75
C LYS A 160 -32.12 -13.23 -19.25
N ASP A 161 -32.08 -12.91 -17.96
CA ASP A 161 -30.95 -12.25 -17.31
C ASP A 161 -29.69 -13.14 -17.34
N SER A 162 -29.82 -14.47 -17.27
CA SER A 162 -28.70 -15.42 -17.34
C SER A 162 -27.85 -15.22 -18.59
N LYS A 163 -28.48 -15.07 -19.75
CA LYS A 163 -27.76 -14.82 -21.01
C LYS A 163 -27.02 -13.48 -20.97
N LYS A 164 -27.61 -12.45 -20.36
CA LYS A 164 -26.96 -11.14 -20.18
C LYS A 164 -25.76 -11.28 -19.24
N HIS A 165 -25.92 -11.95 -18.10
CA HIS A 165 -24.84 -12.17 -17.15
C HIS A 165 -23.71 -13.04 -17.70
N GLU A 166 -23.99 -14.04 -18.53
CA GLU A 166 -22.98 -14.82 -19.26
C GLU A 166 -22.12 -13.90 -20.15
N LYS A 167 -22.76 -13.03 -20.96
CA LYS A 167 -22.03 -12.04 -21.76
C LYS A 167 -21.14 -11.13 -20.92
N PHE A 168 -21.61 -10.69 -19.74
CA PHE A 168 -20.80 -9.86 -18.84
C PHE A 168 -19.65 -10.64 -18.18
N ALA A 169 -19.86 -11.91 -17.81
CA ALA A 169 -18.78 -12.75 -17.32
C ALA A 169 -17.71 -12.95 -18.40
N GLU A 170 -18.12 -13.14 -19.65
CA GLU A 170 -17.23 -13.21 -20.82
C GLU A 170 -16.50 -11.88 -21.06
N LEU A 171 -17.21 -10.75 -21.04
CA LEU A 171 -16.59 -9.43 -21.13
C LEU A 171 -15.50 -9.25 -20.07
N LEU A 172 -15.80 -9.58 -18.82
CA LEU A 172 -14.85 -9.46 -17.71
C LEU A 172 -13.63 -10.37 -17.90
N LEU A 173 -13.84 -11.58 -18.41
CA LEU A 173 -12.74 -12.48 -18.78
C LEU A 173 -11.84 -11.84 -19.84
N PHE A 174 -12.40 -11.31 -20.93
CA PHE A 174 -11.62 -10.72 -22.03
C PHE A 174 -10.82 -9.47 -21.63
N ILE A 175 -11.30 -8.72 -20.64
CA ILE A 175 -10.69 -7.44 -20.26
C ILE A 175 -9.81 -7.52 -19.01
N GLN A 176 -9.84 -8.64 -18.28
CA GLN A 176 -9.14 -8.76 -16.98
C GLN A 176 -7.65 -8.47 -17.10
N ASN A 177 -6.99 -8.97 -18.14
CA ASN A 177 -5.55 -8.80 -18.30
C ASN A 177 -5.16 -7.33 -18.52
N LYS A 178 -6.08 -6.53 -19.07
CA LYS A 178 -5.91 -5.08 -19.23
C LYS A 178 -6.21 -4.31 -17.96
N TYR A 179 -7.36 -4.55 -17.32
CA TYR A 179 -7.85 -3.67 -16.25
C TYR A 179 -7.66 -4.20 -14.84
N LEU A 180 -7.66 -5.53 -14.63
CA LEU A 180 -7.58 -6.12 -13.29
C LEU A 180 -6.31 -5.71 -12.52
N PRO A 181 -5.10 -5.64 -13.12
CA PRO A 181 -3.91 -5.20 -12.41
C PRO A 181 -4.05 -3.79 -11.81
N HIS A 182 -4.65 -2.86 -12.56
CA HIS A 182 -4.86 -1.47 -12.15
C HIS A 182 -5.90 -1.33 -11.03
N VAL A 183 -6.88 -2.25 -11.00
CA VAL A 183 -7.94 -2.27 -9.98
C VAL A 183 -7.51 -3.02 -8.73
N LYS A 184 -6.69 -4.07 -8.85
CA LYS A 184 -6.14 -4.81 -7.69
C LYS A 184 -5.37 -3.85 -6.79
N GLN A 185 -4.47 -3.04 -7.35
CA GLN A 185 -3.72 -2.07 -6.57
C GLN A 185 -3.56 -0.78 -7.36
N PRO A 186 -4.30 0.30 -7.03
CA PRO A 186 -4.07 1.60 -7.64
C PRO A 186 -2.60 2.02 -7.49
N GLY A 187 -1.95 2.36 -8.60
CA GLY A 187 -0.54 2.80 -8.62
C GLY A 187 0.51 1.69 -8.59
N TYR A 188 0.13 0.41 -8.49
CA TYR A 188 1.07 -0.73 -8.52
C TYR A 188 0.54 -1.83 -9.44
N ILE A 189 1.42 -2.39 -10.26
CA ILE A 189 1.08 -3.48 -11.17
C ILE A 189 1.58 -4.79 -10.57
N SER A 190 0.66 -5.67 -10.15
CA SER A 190 0.95 -7.05 -9.78
C SER A 190 0.46 -8.00 -10.87
N VAL A 191 1.28 -8.99 -11.21
CA VAL A 191 1.06 -9.94 -12.31
C VAL A 191 1.31 -11.36 -11.78
N THR A 192 0.31 -12.23 -11.82
CA THR A 192 0.38 -13.64 -11.37
C THR A 192 0.66 -14.64 -12.51
N GLY A 193 1.87 -15.18 -12.65
CA GLY A 193 2.14 -16.29 -13.58
C GLY A 193 3.47 -17.00 -13.34
N ASP A 194 3.51 -18.31 -13.61
CA ASP A 194 4.57 -19.26 -13.28
C ASP A 194 5.97 -18.88 -13.79
N ASN A 195 7.00 -19.08 -12.95
CA ASN A 195 8.42 -19.32 -13.26
C ASN A 195 9.10 -18.51 -14.40
N TYR A 196 8.69 -17.29 -14.70
CA TYR A 196 9.43 -16.43 -15.64
C TYR A 196 10.36 -15.46 -14.89
N HIS A 197 11.61 -15.40 -15.34
CA HIS A 197 12.58 -14.40 -14.89
C HIS A 197 12.03 -12.97 -15.06
N ILE A 198 12.21 -12.14 -14.05
CA ILE A 198 11.77 -10.74 -13.92
C ILE A 198 12.09 -9.88 -15.16
N ASN A 199 13.13 -10.24 -15.92
CA ASN A 199 13.79 -9.38 -16.88
C ASN A 199 12.91 -8.85 -18.05
N ASN A 200 11.76 -9.47 -18.38
CA ASN A 200 10.88 -9.01 -19.49
C ASN A 200 9.39 -8.89 -19.11
N LEU A 201 9.05 -8.78 -17.82
CA LEU A 201 7.65 -8.82 -17.36
C LEU A 201 6.82 -7.64 -17.91
N PHE A 202 7.38 -6.43 -17.89
CA PHE A 202 6.70 -5.20 -18.32
C PHE A 202 6.44 -5.19 -19.84
N GLU A 203 7.40 -5.59 -20.66
CA GLU A 203 7.25 -5.65 -22.12
C GLU A 203 6.18 -6.67 -22.52
N LYS A 204 6.13 -7.82 -21.84
CA LYS A 204 5.11 -8.85 -22.08
C LYS A 204 3.72 -8.37 -21.66
N LEU A 205 3.60 -7.72 -20.50
CA LEU A 205 2.33 -7.16 -20.06
C LEU A 205 1.83 -6.07 -21.02
N ASP A 206 2.69 -5.13 -21.41
CA ASP A 206 2.37 -4.07 -22.38
C ASP A 206 1.92 -4.67 -23.72
N ALA A 207 2.64 -5.66 -24.24
CA ALA A 207 2.26 -6.36 -25.46
C ALA A 207 0.90 -7.07 -25.35
N LEU A 208 0.58 -7.68 -24.19
CA LEU A 208 -0.71 -8.30 -23.93
C LEU A 208 -1.84 -7.26 -23.83
N GLN A 209 -1.61 -6.16 -23.12
CA GLN A 209 -2.59 -5.08 -22.98
C GLN A 209 -2.93 -4.44 -24.32
N LYS A 210 -1.94 -4.27 -25.20
CA LYS A 210 -2.13 -3.74 -26.57
C LYS A 210 -2.96 -4.65 -27.47
N ARG A 211 -3.01 -5.96 -27.21
CA ARG A 211 -3.88 -6.90 -27.96
C ARG A 211 -5.35 -6.76 -27.58
N ILE A 212 -5.64 -6.27 -26.39
CA ILE A 212 -7.01 -6.07 -25.90
C ILE A 212 -7.52 -4.74 -26.48
N ILE A 213 -8.33 -4.85 -27.54
CA ILE A 213 -8.97 -3.72 -28.21
C ILE A 213 -10.42 -3.61 -27.67
N PRO A 214 -10.72 -2.68 -26.75
CA PRO A 214 -12.00 -2.63 -26.03
C PRO A 214 -13.21 -2.58 -26.95
N LYS A 215 -13.18 -1.69 -27.95
CA LYS A 215 -14.27 -1.51 -28.93
C LYS A 215 -14.55 -2.78 -29.73
N ALA A 216 -13.52 -3.53 -30.11
CA ALA A 216 -13.68 -4.77 -30.86
C ALA A 216 -14.31 -5.88 -30.00
N ILE A 217 -13.86 -6.02 -28.74
CA ILE A 217 -14.41 -7.00 -27.79
C ILE A 217 -15.88 -6.72 -27.52
N VAL A 218 -16.20 -5.47 -27.16
CA VAL A 218 -17.56 -5.02 -26.84
C VAL A 218 -18.51 -5.22 -28.04
N GLY A 219 -18.09 -4.80 -29.24
CA GLY A 219 -18.84 -5.03 -30.46
C GLY A 219 -19.05 -6.51 -30.77
N SER A 220 -18.06 -7.36 -30.51
CA SER A 220 -18.14 -8.81 -30.74
C SER A 220 -19.10 -9.54 -29.80
N LEU A 221 -19.40 -8.95 -28.62
CA LEU A 221 -20.38 -9.46 -27.66
C LEU A 221 -21.78 -8.87 -27.89
N GLY A 222 -21.90 -7.91 -28.81
CA GLY A 222 -23.14 -7.17 -29.06
C GLY A 222 -23.61 -6.48 -27.78
N LEU A 223 -22.69 -5.76 -27.13
CA LEU A 223 -22.95 -4.93 -25.96
C LEU A 223 -22.73 -3.46 -26.33
N GLU A 224 -23.51 -2.58 -25.74
CA GLU A 224 -23.34 -1.13 -25.87
C GLU A 224 -22.72 -0.51 -24.61
N ALA A 225 -22.08 0.66 -24.76
CA ALA A 225 -21.48 1.38 -23.63
C ALA A 225 -22.49 1.70 -22.52
N GLU A 226 -23.73 2.03 -22.88
CA GLU A 226 -24.82 2.27 -21.93
C GLU A 226 -25.15 1.01 -21.11
N GLU A 227 -25.24 -0.16 -21.76
CA GLU A 227 -25.50 -1.42 -21.05
C GLU A 227 -24.37 -1.79 -20.08
N ILE A 228 -23.12 -1.47 -20.46
CA ILE A 228 -21.95 -1.66 -19.60
C ILE A 228 -22.02 -0.73 -18.39
N ASN A 229 -22.38 0.54 -18.60
CA ASN A 229 -22.54 1.51 -17.53
C ASN A 229 -23.68 1.14 -16.56
N ASP A 230 -24.81 0.66 -17.08
CA ASP A 230 -25.92 0.14 -16.26
C ASP A 230 -25.48 -1.05 -15.40
N TYR A 231 -24.81 -2.02 -16.02
CA TYR A 231 -24.35 -3.21 -15.31
C TYR A 231 -23.33 -2.87 -14.23
N ARG A 232 -22.40 -1.96 -14.55
CA ARG A 232 -21.45 -1.38 -13.62
C ARG A 232 -22.14 -0.69 -12.43
N GLY A 233 -23.10 0.20 -12.71
CA GLY A 233 -23.86 0.89 -11.68
C GLY A 233 -24.58 -0.08 -10.74
N LEU A 234 -25.25 -1.09 -11.30
CA LEU A 234 -25.96 -2.12 -10.55
C LEU A 234 -25.03 -2.94 -9.64
N ILE A 235 -23.87 -3.39 -10.14
CA ILE A 235 -22.95 -4.19 -9.33
C ILE A 235 -22.25 -3.35 -8.25
N GLY A 236 -21.88 -2.11 -8.57
CA GLY A 236 -21.30 -1.17 -7.61
C GLY A 236 -22.26 -0.84 -6.46
N ILE A 237 -23.52 -0.51 -6.78
CA ILE A 237 -24.58 -0.26 -5.78
C ILE A 237 -24.81 -1.50 -4.91
N HIS A 238 -24.85 -2.70 -5.50
CA HIS A 238 -24.98 -3.91 -4.72
C HIS A 238 -23.78 -4.14 -3.80
N GLY A 239 -22.56 -3.88 -4.26
CA GLY A 239 -21.36 -3.92 -3.43
C GLY A 239 -21.53 -3.04 -2.19
N LEU A 240 -21.86 -1.76 -2.40
CA LEU A 240 -22.07 -0.79 -1.31
C LEU A 240 -23.19 -1.19 -0.36
N SER A 241 -24.25 -1.80 -0.89
CA SER A 241 -25.40 -2.22 -0.10
C SER A 241 -25.10 -3.41 0.82
N ILE A 242 -24.27 -4.35 0.39
CA ILE A 242 -23.95 -5.55 1.18
C ILE A 242 -22.75 -5.35 2.10
N ASP A 243 -21.91 -4.36 1.82
CA ASP A 243 -20.65 -4.14 2.51
C ASP A 243 -20.85 -3.62 3.94
N PRO A 244 -20.52 -4.41 4.97
CA PRO A 244 -20.57 -3.93 6.34
C PRO A 244 -19.52 -2.84 6.62
N LEU A 245 -18.51 -2.68 5.75
CA LEU A 245 -17.43 -1.71 5.85
C LEU A 245 -17.57 -0.56 4.84
N LYS A 246 -18.76 -0.36 4.24
CA LYS A 246 -18.96 0.67 3.20
C LYS A 246 -18.53 2.08 3.61
N ASN A 247 -18.67 2.43 4.89
CA ASN A 247 -18.28 3.75 5.40
C ASN A 247 -16.76 3.93 5.45
N TRP A 248 -16.00 2.84 5.30
CA TRP A 248 -14.54 2.78 5.26
C TRP A 248 -14.07 2.43 3.84
N TYR A 249 -14.96 2.51 2.84
CA TYR A 249 -14.69 2.11 1.46
C TYR A 249 -13.41 2.75 0.93
N ASP A 250 -13.28 4.07 1.11
CA ASP A 250 -12.11 4.80 0.61
C ASP A 250 -10.84 4.29 1.28
N LEU A 251 -10.85 3.99 2.59
CA LEU A 251 -9.63 3.51 3.27
C LEU A 251 -9.27 2.12 2.79
N ILE A 252 -10.28 1.24 2.72
CA ILE A 252 -10.09 -0.15 2.34
C ILE A 252 -9.60 -0.25 0.90
N LYS A 253 -10.10 0.57 -0.04
CA LYS A 253 -9.67 0.55 -1.45
C LYS A 253 -8.15 0.71 -1.63
N TYR A 254 -7.47 1.41 -0.72
CA TYR A 254 -6.02 1.64 -0.78
C TYR A 254 -5.19 0.65 0.06
N ILE A 255 -5.81 -0.09 0.98
CA ILE A 255 -5.15 -1.21 1.66
C ILE A 255 -4.69 -2.23 0.61
N HIS A 256 -3.48 -2.76 0.75
CA HIS A 256 -2.89 -3.71 -0.21
C HIS A 256 -3.86 -4.86 -0.55
N TYR A 257 -4.01 -5.20 -1.84
CA TYR A 257 -4.97 -6.21 -2.34
C TYR A 257 -4.99 -7.50 -1.50
N ASP A 258 -3.82 -8.08 -1.23
CA ASP A 258 -3.70 -9.33 -0.46
C ASP A 258 -4.23 -9.22 0.97
N LYS A 259 -4.19 -8.02 1.55
CA LYS A 259 -4.77 -7.77 2.89
C LYS A 259 -6.30 -7.66 2.78
N ARG A 260 -6.84 -7.06 1.71
CA ARG A 260 -8.29 -7.03 1.43
C ARG A 260 -8.84 -8.44 1.21
N GLN A 261 -8.08 -9.32 0.56
CA GLN A 261 -8.47 -10.72 0.35
C GLN A 261 -8.54 -11.55 1.65
N LYS A 262 -8.05 -11.03 2.79
CA LYS A 262 -8.21 -11.66 4.11
C LYS A 262 -9.54 -11.35 4.79
N LEU A 263 -10.33 -10.40 4.25
CA LEU A 263 -11.71 -10.19 4.69
C LEU A 263 -12.51 -11.49 4.52
N LYS A 264 -13.66 -11.59 5.18
CA LYS A 264 -14.54 -12.76 5.09
C LYS A 264 -16.01 -12.35 4.92
N GLY A 265 -16.81 -13.29 4.42
CA GLY A 265 -18.24 -13.11 4.25
C GLY A 265 -18.58 -11.94 3.32
N LYS A 266 -19.59 -11.15 3.70
CA LYS A 266 -20.11 -10.03 2.91
C LYS A 266 -19.08 -8.94 2.63
N ALA A 267 -18.13 -8.72 3.54
CA ALA A 267 -17.06 -7.74 3.33
C ALA A 267 -16.16 -8.15 2.16
N LEU A 268 -15.76 -9.43 2.11
CA LEU A 268 -14.98 -9.96 0.98
C LEU A 268 -15.77 -9.93 -0.32
N LEU A 269 -17.05 -10.33 -0.28
CA LEU A 269 -17.93 -10.31 -1.45
C LEU A 269 -18.10 -8.91 -2.05
N ALA A 270 -18.21 -7.89 -1.19
CA ALA A 270 -18.29 -6.50 -1.63
C ALA A 270 -17.03 -6.09 -2.39
N GLN A 271 -15.84 -6.51 -1.93
CA GLN A 271 -14.59 -6.23 -2.63
C GLN A 271 -14.54 -6.83 -4.03
N ASP A 272 -15.11 -8.03 -4.25
CA ASP A 272 -15.19 -8.58 -5.61
C ASP A 272 -16.13 -7.77 -6.51
N PHE A 273 -17.23 -7.25 -5.95
CA PHE A 273 -18.18 -6.40 -6.70
C PHE A 273 -17.57 -5.05 -7.05
N TYR A 274 -16.81 -4.45 -6.13
CA TYR A 274 -16.05 -3.23 -6.40
C TYR A 274 -15.01 -3.44 -7.49
N LEU A 275 -14.27 -4.55 -7.42
CA LEU A 275 -13.29 -4.91 -8.42
C LEU A 275 -13.91 -5.06 -9.82
N ILE A 276 -15.06 -5.71 -9.93
CA ILE A 276 -15.80 -5.80 -11.20
C ILE A 276 -16.27 -4.40 -11.65
N SER A 277 -16.86 -3.62 -10.76
CA SER A 277 -17.37 -2.26 -11.07
C SER A 277 -16.26 -1.33 -11.56
N ASP A 278 -15.09 -1.37 -10.92
CA ASP A 278 -13.94 -0.53 -11.26
C ASP A 278 -13.27 -1.00 -12.57
N MET A 279 -13.22 -2.31 -12.86
CA MET A 279 -12.78 -2.80 -14.17
C MET A 279 -13.67 -2.28 -15.30
N LEU A 280 -14.99 -2.29 -15.10
CA LEU A 280 -15.93 -1.75 -16.08
C LEU A 280 -15.84 -0.22 -16.19
N ALA A 281 -15.42 0.48 -15.13
CA ALA A 281 -15.17 1.92 -15.18
C ALA A 281 -14.02 2.25 -16.14
N LEU A 282 -12.89 1.53 -16.01
CA LEU A 282 -11.73 1.69 -16.89
C LEU A 282 -12.06 1.31 -18.34
N LEU A 283 -12.88 0.29 -18.54
CA LEU A 283 -13.40 -0.07 -19.87
C LEU A 283 -14.21 1.07 -20.48
N LEU A 284 -15.13 1.68 -19.71
CA LEU A 284 -15.96 2.79 -20.19
C LEU A 284 -15.11 4.01 -20.54
N GLU A 285 -14.12 4.35 -19.72
CA GLU A 285 -13.17 5.43 -20.00
C GLU A 285 -12.44 5.21 -21.33
N ASP A 286 -11.98 3.99 -21.62
CA ASP A 286 -11.38 3.63 -22.91
C ASP A 286 -12.38 3.71 -24.09
N LEU A 287 -13.66 3.45 -23.86
CA LEU A 287 -14.68 3.46 -24.92
C LEU A 287 -15.16 4.87 -25.26
N THR A 288 -15.37 5.71 -24.23
CA THR A 288 -16.03 7.02 -24.35
C THR A 288 -15.05 8.19 -24.24
N GLY A 289 -13.88 7.99 -23.63
CA GLY A 289 -12.95 9.05 -23.26
C GLY A 289 -13.35 9.82 -22.00
N GLU A 290 -14.48 9.47 -21.37
CA GLU A 290 -14.99 10.11 -20.16
C GLU A 290 -14.75 9.20 -18.96
N LYS A 291 -14.11 9.74 -17.91
CA LYS A 291 -13.87 9.04 -16.65
C LYS A 291 -15.17 8.85 -15.87
N PRO A 292 -15.68 7.62 -15.69
CA PRO A 292 -16.91 7.41 -14.92
C PRO A 292 -16.70 7.71 -13.44
N LEU A 293 -17.78 8.02 -12.72
CA LEU A 293 -17.74 8.18 -11.26
C LEU A 293 -17.18 6.93 -10.59
N GLU A 294 -16.28 7.07 -9.61
CA GLU A 294 -15.77 5.91 -8.86
C GLU A 294 -16.89 5.13 -8.15
N THR A 295 -16.66 3.84 -7.90
CA THR A 295 -17.67 2.95 -7.30
C THR A 295 -18.24 3.46 -5.98
N GLY A 296 -17.40 3.94 -5.07
CA GLY A 296 -17.83 4.53 -3.79
C GLY A 296 -18.70 5.79 -3.93
N SER A 297 -18.66 6.44 -5.09
CA SER A 297 -19.41 7.66 -5.40
C SER A 297 -20.65 7.40 -6.26
N ILE A 298 -20.95 6.15 -6.62
CA ILE A 298 -22.13 5.84 -7.47
C ILE A 298 -23.44 6.26 -6.78
N SER A 299 -23.52 6.13 -5.46
CA SER A 299 -24.68 6.57 -4.67
C SER A 299 -24.59 8.03 -4.19
N ASP A 300 -23.53 8.74 -4.57
CA ASP A 300 -23.33 10.13 -4.14
C ASP A 300 -24.24 11.06 -4.94
N THR A 301 -25.15 11.74 -4.23
CA THR A 301 -26.05 12.75 -4.80
C THR A 301 -25.29 13.93 -5.42
N MET A 302 -24.02 14.12 -5.06
CA MET A 302 -23.15 15.18 -5.61
C MET A 302 -22.31 14.73 -6.80
N GLN A 303 -22.58 13.54 -7.37
CA GLN A 303 -21.88 13.01 -8.54
C GLN A 303 -20.34 13.02 -8.37
N GLY A 304 -19.84 12.60 -7.21
CA GLY A 304 -18.39 12.52 -6.93
C GLY A 304 -17.70 13.86 -6.66
N ARG A 305 -18.41 14.99 -6.75
CA ARG A 305 -17.86 16.33 -6.47
C ARG A 305 -17.66 16.60 -4.98
N GLY A 306 -18.30 15.83 -4.10
CA GLY A 306 -18.13 15.97 -2.65
C GLY A 306 -16.68 15.81 -2.22
N LYS A 307 -15.95 14.87 -2.81
CA LYS A 307 -14.53 14.63 -2.52
C LYS A 307 -13.62 15.77 -2.97
N VAL A 308 -13.88 16.34 -4.16
CA VAL A 308 -13.15 17.53 -4.63
C VAL A 308 -13.42 18.74 -3.75
N GLN A 309 -14.64 18.88 -3.20
CA GLN A 309 -14.96 19.93 -2.24
C GLN A 309 -14.26 19.73 -0.89
N VAL A 310 -14.09 18.49 -0.42
CA VAL A 310 -13.44 18.18 0.85
C VAL A 310 -11.91 18.32 0.78
N TYR A 311 -11.29 17.77 -0.26
CA TYR A 311 -9.81 17.73 -0.37
C TYR A 311 -9.22 18.80 -1.32
N GLY A 312 -10.06 19.59 -2.00
CA GLY A 312 -9.65 20.62 -2.97
C GLY A 312 -9.15 20.09 -4.32
N LYS A 313 -8.92 18.78 -4.45
CA LYS A 313 -8.49 18.07 -5.66
C LYS A 313 -9.20 16.71 -5.77
N GLU A 314 -9.12 16.07 -6.92
CA GLU A 314 -9.45 14.64 -7.02
C GLU A 314 -8.58 13.84 -6.05
N LEU A 315 -9.17 12.83 -5.41
CA LEU A 315 -8.45 11.92 -4.54
C LEU A 315 -7.34 11.20 -5.31
N ASN A 316 -6.11 11.65 -5.12
CA ASN A 316 -4.90 11.04 -5.64
C ASN A 316 -3.95 10.77 -4.47
N TYR A 317 -3.87 9.51 -4.06
CA TYR A 317 -3.13 9.10 -2.88
C TYR A 317 -1.62 8.94 -3.11
N VAL A 318 -1.15 9.15 -4.34
CA VAL A 318 0.27 9.39 -4.64
C VAL A 318 0.66 10.81 -4.23
N ASP A 319 -0.29 11.76 -4.24
CA ASP A 319 -0.08 13.10 -3.69
C ASP A 319 -0.07 12.99 -2.16
N ARG A 320 1.10 13.28 -1.57
CA ARG A 320 1.36 13.17 -0.13
C ARG A 320 0.37 14.02 0.67
N ASP A 321 0.00 15.19 0.19
CA ASP A 321 -0.90 16.10 0.92
C ASP A 321 -2.32 15.55 0.99
N ILE A 322 -2.78 14.92 -0.10
CA ILE A 322 -4.08 14.25 -0.17
C ILE A 322 -4.07 13.00 0.70
N LEU A 323 -3.01 12.19 0.66
CA LEU A 323 -2.87 11.01 1.50
C LEU A 323 -2.89 11.37 2.98
N ILE A 324 -2.13 12.39 3.39
CA ILE A 324 -2.14 12.89 4.76
C ILE A 324 -3.54 13.40 5.14
N GLY A 325 -4.15 14.25 4.29
CA GLY A 325 -5.50 14.77 4.51
C GLY A 325 -6.55 13.68 4.71
N PHE A 326 -6.46 12.62 3.92
CA PHE A 326 -7.34 11.47 4.01
C PHE A 326 -7.10 10.60 5.25
N LEU A 327 -5.86 10.22 5.53
CA LEU A 327 -5.52 9.37 6.69
C LEU A 327 -5.96 10.04 8.00
N ARG A 328 -5.95 11.38 8.05
CA ARG A 328 -6.48 12.18 9.17
C ARG A 328 -7.96 11.94 9.44
N GLU A 329 -8.80 11.70 8.44
CA GLU A 329 -10.22 11.39 8.67
C GLU A 329 -10.41 10.11 9.49
N TYR A 330 -9.45 9.20 9.39
CA TYR A 330 -9.42 7.94 10.14
C TYR A 330 -8.58 8.03 11.42
N GLY A 331 -8.03 9.20 11.75
CA GLY A 331 -7.15 9.41 12.91
C GLY A 331 -5.79 8.72 12.78
N ILE A 332 -5.32 8.47 11.55
CA ILE A 332 -4.03 7.84 11.27
C ILE A 332 -3.02 8.94 10.94
N ASN A 333 -1.93 9.05 11.72
CA ASN A 333 -0.83 9.95 11.43
C ASN A 333 0.29 9.24 10.67
N PRO A 334 0.60 9.62 9.43
CA PRO A 334 1.70 9.03 8.66
C PRO A 334 3.06 9.70 8.93
N ARG A 335 3.14 10.70 9.83
CA ARG A 335 4.39 11.41 10.14
C ARG A 335 5.22 10.61 11.15
N PRO A 336 6.56 10.67 11.05
CA PRO A 336 7.44 9.98 11.99
C PRO A 336 7.29 10.51 13.41
N ARG A 337 7.62 9.69 14.41
CA ARG A 337 7.73 10.13 15.82
C ARG A 337 8.79 11.21 16.01
N LEU A 338 9.93 11.08 15.34
CA LEU A 338 11.01 12.07 15.43
C LEU A 338 11.71 12.26 14.09
N VAL A 339 12.02 13.51 13.76
CA VAL A 339 12.90 13.89 12.67
C VAL A 339 14.23 14.36 13.22
N LEU A 340 15.31 13.63 12.90
CA LEU A 340 16.68 14.01 13.18
C LEU A 340 17.23 14.80 11.98
N ILE A 341 17.36 16.11 12.14
CA ILE A 341 17.92 17.00 11.12
C ILE A 341 19.43 17.08 11.35
N VAL A 342 20.19 16.69 10.34
CA VAL A 342 21.67 16.68 10.37
C VAL A 342 22.25 17.57 9.29
N GLU A 343 23.45 18.09 9.54
CA GLU A 343 24.16 18.96 8.61
C GLU A 343 24.47 18.30 7.26
N GLY A 344 25.07 17.10 7.29
CA GLY A 344 25.71 16.52 6.12
C GLY A 344 25.64 15.00 6.03
N TYR A 345 26.39 14.47 5.05
CA TYR A 345 26.41 13.04 4.75
C TYR A 345 27.08 12.19 5.84
N THR A 346 28.05 12.76 6.57
CA THR A 346 28.78 12.03 7.60
C THR A 346 27.81 11.59 8.70
N GLU A 347 27.08 12.53 9.30
CA GLU A 347 26.12 12.26 10.38
C GLU A 347 24.99 11.36 9.88
N GLN A 348 24.46 11.63 8.68
CA GLN A 348 23.39 10.86 8.06
C GLN A 348 23.71 9.35 7.98
N ILE A 349 24.98 9.01 7.79
CA ILE A 349 25.44 7.63 7.63
C ILE A 349 25.90 7.04 8.96
N VAL A 350 26.59 7.82 9.78
CA VAL A 350 27.17 7.35 11.03
C VAL A 350 26.09 7.01 12.06
N PHE A 351 25.04 7.84 12.17
CA PHE A 351 23.96 7.59 13.15
C PHE A 351 23.31 6.19 13.00
N PRO A 352 22.87 5.76 11.79
CA PRO A 352 22.37 4.40 11.60
C PRO A 352 23.38 3.29 11.91
N ILE A 353 24.66 3.48 11.52
CA ILE A 353 25.70 2.47 11.75
C ILE A 353 25.90 2.23 13.24
N ILE A 354 26.02 3.31 14.02
CA ILE A 354 26.25 3.24 15.46
C ILE A 354 25.00 2.76 16.19
N ALA A 355 23.81 3.25 15.83
CA ALA A 355 22.56 2.77 16.43
C ALA A 355 22.41 1.25 16.25
N ASN A 356 22.66 0.72 15.04
CA ASN A 356 22.63 -0.72 14.80
C ASN A 356 23.69 -1.49 15.59
N ALA A 357 24.86 -0.90 15.84
CA ALA A 357 25.90 -1.52 16.68
C ALA A 357 25.51 -1.56 18.16
N MET A 358 24.66 -0.63 18.60
CA MET A 358 24.05 -0.59 19.94
C MET A 358 22.79 -1.48 20.04
N ASP A 359 22.48 -2.28 19.02
CA ASP A 359 21.24 -3.07 18.88
C ASP A 359 19.96 -2.22 18.87
N ILE A 360 20.04 -1.00 18.34
CA ILE A 360 18.95 -0.03 18.24
C ILE A 360 18.57 0.15 16.78
N SER A 361 17.33 -0.22 16.42
CA SER A 361 16.75 0.06 15.12
C SER A 361 16.04 1.42 15.14
N LEU A 362 16.65 2.45 14.52
CA LEU A 362 16.03 3.78 14.40
C LEU A 362 14.64 3.73 13.73
N GLU A 363 14.45 2.82 12.77
CA GLU A 363 13.16 2.56 12.12
C GLU A 363 12.10 2.05 13.11
N SER A 364 12.48 1.17 14.05
CA SER A 364 11.56 0.67 15.08
C SER A 364 11.11 1.76 16.07
N TYR A 365 11.91 2.82 16.20
CA TYR A 365 11.57 4.03 16.96
C TYR A 365 10.89 5.10 16.10
N ASP A 366 10.67 4.83 14.81
CA ASP A 366 10.07 5.75 13.84
C ASP A 366 10.83 7.10 13.77
N ILE A 367 12.17 7.00 13.74
CA ILE A 367 13.10 8.13 13.62
C ILE A 367 13.51 8.28 12.15
N GLN A 368 13.17 9.42 11.55
CA GLN A 368 13.58 9.78 10.20
C GLN A 368 14.78 10.73 10.23
N ILE A 369 15.84 10.44 9.47
CA ILE A 369 17.00 11.33 9.33
C ILE A 369 16.86 12.19 8.07
N ILE A 370 16.98 13.51 8.22
CA ILE A 370 16.96 14.47 7.10
C ILE A 370 18.30 15.21 7.06
N ASN A 371 18.99 15.08 5.93
CA ASN A 371 20.24 15.80 5.65
C ASN A 371 19.92 17.11 4.91
N ILE A 372 20.32 18.24 5.48
CA ILE A 372 20.08 19.58 4.88
C ILE A 372 21.12 19.96 3.82
N LEU A 373 22.12 19.11 3.57
CA LEU A 373 23.17 19.27 2.56
C LEU A 373 24.06 20.51 2.82
N GLY A 374 24.36 20.76 4.09
CA GLY A 374 25.25 21.82 4.57
C GLY A 374 24.54 23.00 5.20
N VAL A 375 25.32 23.81 5.94
CA VAL A 375 24.84 24.94 6.75
C VAL A 375 24.29 26.14 5.95
N ASP A 376 24.37 26.14 4.62
CA ASP A 376 23.80 27.21 3.80
C ASP A 376 22.27 27.13 3.71
N ARG A 377 21.67 25.97 4.03
CA ARG A 377 20.22 25.78 4.04
C ARG A 377 19.67 25.92 5.45
N ASP A 378 18.70 26.81 5.63
CA ASP A 378 18.04 27.00 6.94
C ASP A 378 17.01 25.87 7.18
N PRO A 379 17.10 25.10 8.29
CA PRO A 379 16.15 24.04 8.60
C PRO A 379 14.79 24.57 9.07
N ARG A 380 14.60 25.88 9.21
CA ARG A 380 13.36 26.49 9.73
C ARG A 380 12.09 26.03 9.02
N GLU A 381 12.10 25.89 7.70
CA GLU A 381 10.93 25.39 6.96
C GLU A 381 10.58 23.93 7.33
N LEU A 382 11.61 23.08 7.50
CA LEU A 382 11.43 21.70 7.94
C LEU A 382 10.90 21.63 9.38
N ILE A 383 11.44 22.46 10.27
CA ILE A 383 10.98 22.57 11.65
C ILE A 383 9.52 23.01 11.65
N ILE A 384 9.14 24.03 10.88
CA ILE A 384 7.76 24.47 10.79
C ILE A 384 6.87 23.34 10.29
N ASP A 385 7.24 22.62 9.24
CA ASP A 385 6.41 21.55 8.70
C ASP A 385 6.20 20.39 9.69
N TYR A 386 7.28 19.83 10.22
CA TYR A 386 7.25 18.65 11.08
C TYR A 386 6.81 18.97 12.51
N ALA A 387 7.29 20.06 13.11
CA ALA A 387 6.92 20.42 14.48
C ALA A 387 5.49 20.94 14.56
N THR A 388 4.93 21.57 13.50
CA THR A 388 3.52 21.97 13.51
C THR A 388 2.66 20.72 13.70
N PRO A 389 1.88 20.62 14.79
CA PRO A 389 1.03 19.47 15.02
C PRO A 389 -0.04 19.46 13.93
N ASP A 390 -0.47 18.27 13.58
CA ASP A 390 -1.55 18.11 12.64
C ASP A 390 -2.86 18.56 13.31
N VAL A 391 -3.23 19.82 13.01
CA VAL A 391 -4.52 20.41 13.37
C VAL A 391 -5.44 20.28 12.16
N TYR A 392 -6.57 19.62 12.34
CA TYR A 392 -7.58 19.47 11.31
C TYR A 392 -8.98 19.67 11.89
N SER A 393 -9.91 20.12 11.05
CA SER A 393 -11.31 20.28 11.44
C SER A 393 -12.16 19.18 10.80
N MET A 394 -13.01 18.55 11.60
CA MET A 394 -14.00 17.59 11.14
C MET A 394 -15.28 17.80 11.95
N ASP A 395 -16.43 17.88 11.27
CA ASP A 395 -17.74 18.13 11.90
C ASP A 395 -17.77 19.35 12.85
N LYS A 396 -17.14 20.46 12.44
CA LYS A 396 -17.02 21.71 13.23
C LYS A 396 -16.26 21.55 14.56
N LYS A 397 -15.50 20.46 14.73
CA LYS A 397 -14.55 20.26 15.83
C LYS A 397 -13.13 20.29 15.31
N TYR A 398 -12.22 20.88 16.06
CA TYR A 398 -10.79 20.82 15.78
C TYR A 398 -10.19 19.63 16.52
N TYR A 399 -9.41 18.84 15.79
CA TYR A 399 -8.64 17.71 16.28
C TYR A 399 -7.16 18.07 16.17
N ILE A 400 -6.40 17.72 17.20
CA ILE A 400 -4.95 17.80 17.20
C ILE A 400 -4.47 16.36 17.34
N HIS A 401 -3.69 15.86 16.38
CA HIS A 401 -3.14 14.51 16.53
C HIS A 401 -2.24 14.44 17.79
N PRO A 402 -2.44 13.45 18.67
CA PRO A 402 -1.73 13.40 19.96
C PRO A 402 -0.24 13.11 19.79
N GLU A 403 0.14 12.25 18.85
CA GLU A 403 1.54 12.02 18.52
C GLU A 403 2.03 13.17 17.62
N ARG A 404 2.91 13.98 18.18
CA ARG A 404 3.59 15.09 17.51
C ARG A 404 4.92 14.58 16.98
N THR A 405 5.27 14.98 15.76
CA THR A 405 6.63 14.76 15.28
C THR A 405 7.57 15.68 16.04
N LYS A 406 8.46 15.09 16.82
CA LYS A 406 9.53 15.81 17.50
C LYS A 406 10.65 16.11 16.51
N VAL A 407 11.36 17.20 16.70
CA VAL A 407 12.50 17.57 15.86
C VAL A 407 13.76 17.62 16.71
N PHE A 408 14.80 16.91 16.29
CA PHE A 408 16.11 16.96 16.91
C PHE A 408 17.12 17.52 15.91
N LEU A 409 17.80 18.59 16.29
CA LEU A 409 18.84 19.22 15.47
C LEU A 409 20.22 18.70 15.89
N ASN A 410 21.06 18.28 14.94
CA ASN A 410 22.44 17.89 15.21
C ASN A 410 23.38 18.56 14.19
N PHE A 411 24.22 19.47 14.68
CA PHE A 411 25.06 20.33 13.83
C PHE A 411 26.46 20.48 14.40
N ASP A 412 27.44 20.68 13.52
CA ASP A 412 28.79 21.06 13.95
C ASP A 412 28.83 22.55 14.33
N ASN A 413 29.83 22.93 15.12
CA ASN A 413 30.12 24.34 15.42
C ASN A 413 30.95 24.97 14.30
N GLU A 414 30.45 24.87 13.07
CA GLU A 414 31.01 25.47 11.87
C GLU A 414 29.99 26.45 11.24
N GLY A 415 30.44 27.58 10.67
CA GLY A 415 29.54 28.55 10.06
C GLY A 415 30.15 29.92 9.73
N ASN A 416 29.70 30.53 8.63
CA ASN A 416 30.13 31.86 8.19
C ASN A 416 29.41 32.96 8.99
N LYS A 417 30.08 34.11 9.18
CA LYS A 417 29.46 35.30 9.82
C LYS A 417 28.19 35.70 9.06
N GLY A 418 27.08 35.85 9.78
CA GLY A 418 25.77 36.24 9.23
C GLY A 418 24.85 35.09 8.83
N SER A 419 25.33 33.85 8.82
CA SER A 419 24.50 32.66 8.58
C SER A 419 23.56 32.34 9.76
N TRP A 420 22.47 31.61 9.49
CA TRP A 420 21.53 31.16 10.52
C TRP A 420 22.23 30.23 11.54
N ILE A 421 23.12 29.34 11.07
CA ILE A 421 23.86 28.42 11.95
C ILE A 421 24.69 29.17 12.97
N LYS A 422 25.27 30.33 12.61
CA LYS A 422 26.07 31.13 13.54
C LYS A 422 25.20 31.73 14.65
N LYS A 423 23.99 32.18 14.32
CA LYS A 423 23.02 32.67 15.31
C LYS A 423 22.57 31.55 16.23
N LEU A 424 22.29 30.36 15.68
CA LEU A 424 21.94 29.18 16.45
C LEU A 424 23.07 28.77 17.40
N ILE A 425 24.33 28.78 16.94
CA ILE A 425 25.49 28.50 17.79
C ILE A 425 25.64 29.53 18.91
N GLU A 426 25.49 30.83 18.61
CA GLU A 426 25.69 31.91 19.58
C GLU A 426 24.60 31.95 20.64
N LYS A 427 23.34 31.72 20.24
CA LYS A 427 22.17 31.86 21.09
C LYS A 427 21.12 30.80 20.72
N PRO A 428 21.38 29.52 21.02
CA PRO A 428 20.56 28.44 20.51
C PRO A 428 19.13 28.52 21.02
N ASP A 429 18.92 28.76 22.32
CA ASP A 429 17.59 28.83 22.91
C ASP A 429 16.75 29.99 22.32
N GLU A 430 17.35 31.16 22.10
CA GLU A 430 16.65 32.31 21.48
C GLU A 430 16.25 32.02 20.02
N GLU A 431 17.09 31.34 19.24
CA GLU A 431 16.77 31.00 17.86
C GLU A 431 15.72 29.88 17.78
N ILE A 432 15.79 28.87 18.65
CA ILE A 432 14.76 27.84 18.77
C ILE A 432 13.42 28.47 19.17
N GLU A 433 13.41 29.40 20.12
CA GLU A 433 12.21 30.12 20.52
C GLU A 433 11.59 30.88 19.34
N LYS A 434 12.41 31.55 18.50
CA LYS A 434 11.92 32.21 17.28
C LYS A 434 11.30 31.23 16.29
N MET A 435 11.93 30.08 16.06
CA MET A 435 11.39 29.04 15.17
C MET A 435 10.08 28.49 15.72
N MET A 436 9.98 28.26 17.03
CA MET A 436 8.76 27.79 17.67
C MET A 436 7.63 28.82 17.65
N ASN A 437 7.95 30.11 17.73
CA ASN A 437 6.96 31.18 17.52
C ASN A 437 6.38 31.17 16.10
N ASP A 438 7.17 30.82 15.08
CA ASP A 438 6.66 30.64 13.72
C ASP A 438 5.77 29.40 13.60
N VAL A 439 6.10 28.31 14.30
CA VAL A 439 5.23 27.13 14.40
C VAL A 439 3.87 27.51 15.02
N LEU A 440 3.88 28.25 16.14
CA LEU A 440 2.65 28.73 16.79
C LEU A 440 1.82 29.63 15.87
N ARG A 441 2.48 30.53 15.12
CA ARG A 441 1.81 31.37 14.11
C ARG A 441 1.17 30.52 13.01
N ASN A 442 1.85 29.48 12.54
CA ASN A 442 1.33 28.55 11.56
C ASN A 442 0.09 27.79 12.06
N ILE A 443 0.08 27.37 13.33
CA ILE A 443 -1.10 26.72 13.93
C ILE A 443 -2.29 27.69 14.01
N LYS A 444 -2.06 28.93 14.46
CA LYS A 444 -3.10 29.97 14.52
C LYS A 444 -3.69 30.24 13.13
N ASN A 445 -2.84 30.31 12.10
CA ASN A 445 -3.26 30.47 10.71
C ASN A 445 -4.11 29.28 10.21
N LYS A 446 -3.89 28.07 10.74
CA LYS A 446 -4.68 26.86 10.46
C LYS A 446 -5.99 26.78 11.28
N GLY A 447 -6.35 27.82 12.02
CA GLY A 447 -7.61 27.91 12.77
C GLY A 447 -7.60 27.23 14.15
N GLY A 448 -6.43 26.82 14.65
CA GLY A 448 -6.30 26.28 16.00
C GLY A 448 -6.26 27.40 17.05
N ASP A 449 -7.27 27.46 17.93
CA ASP A 449 -7.25 28.32 19.12
C ASP A 449 -6.56 27.55 20.26
N ILE A 450 -5.31 27.91 20.57
CA ILE A 450 -4.46 27.18 21.52
C ILE A 450 -4.43 27.95 22.85
N SER A 451 -4.71 27.27 23.96
CA SER A 451 -4.57 27.87 25.29
C SER A 451 -3.11 28.23 25.61
N ALA A 452 -2.86 29.29 26.37
CA ALA A 452 -1.51 29.69 26.78
C ALA A 452 -0.72 28.58 27.49
N ASN A 453 -1.40 27.67 28.19
CA ASN A 453 -0.77 26.53 28.85
C ASN A 453 -0.31 25.47 27.83
N THR A 454 -1.08 25.27 26.77
CA THR A 454 -0.73 24.39 25.65
C THR A 454 0.40 24.98 24.81
N GLU A 455 0.43 26.31 24.57
CA GLU A 455 1.57 26.99 23.94
C GLU A 455 2.86 26.75 24.72
N LYS A 456 2.82 26.85 26.06
CA LYS A 456 3.99 26.66 26.93
C LYS A 456 4.51 25.22 26.94
N ILE A 457 3.62 24.22 26.93
CA ILE A 457 4.00 22.81 26.79
C ILE A 457 4.66 22.57 25.42
N PHE A 458 4.09 23.17 24.38
CA PHE A 458 4.50 23.02 23.00
C PHE A 458 5.89 23.60 22.73
N LEU A 459 6.18 24.80 23.25
CA LEU A 459 7.49 25.46 23.17
C LEU A 459 8.61 24.64 23.83
N LYS A 460 8.30 23.85 24.87
CA LYS A 460 9.31 23.18 25.71
C LYS A 460 9.70 21.77 25.25
N HIS A 461 8.86 21.06 24.50
CA HIS A 461 9.05 19.61 24.26
C HIS A 461 9.04 19.17 22.79
N THR A 462 9.00 20.10 21.84
CA THR A 462 8.86 19.74 20.40
C THR A 462 10.19 19.76 19.65
N VAL A 463 11.12 20.65 20.02
CA VAL A 463 12.42 20.78 19.35
C VAL A 463 13.55 20.69 20.39
N LYS A 464 14.51 19.79 20.17
CA LYS A 464 15.78 19.72 20.91
C LYS A 464 16.95 19.86 19.94
N TYR A 465 18.13 20.18 20.45
CA TYR A 465 19.32 20.33 19.63
C TYR A 465 20.57 19.80 20.34
N HIS A 466 21.56 19.45 19.53
CA HIS A 466 22.94 19.22 19.91
C HIS A 466 23.86 19.93 18.92
N ILE A 467 24.81 20.69 19.45
CA ILE A 467 25.82 21.38 18.65
C ILE A 467 27.19 20.84 19.10
N TRP A 468 27.93 20.23 18.19
CA TRP A 468 29.23 19.65 18.51
C TRP A 468 30.21 20.74 18.95
N GLY A 469 30.82 20.58 20.12
CA GLY A 469 31.82 21.50 20.67
C GLY A 469 31.29 22.76 21.35
N GLN A 470 30.02 22.76 21.71
CA GLN A 470 29.48 23.67 22.73
C GLN A 470 29.33 22.86 24.04
N GLU A 471 30.14 23.15 25.06
CA GLU A 471 29.84 22.66 26.41
C GLU A 471 28.66 23.47 26.97
N GLN A 472 27.65 22.78 27.53
CA GLN A 472 26.67 23.41 28.41
C GLN A 472 27.39 23.74 29.72
N ASP A 473 27.24 24.97 30.19
CA ASP A 473 27.97 25.54 31.34
C ASP A 473 28.02 24.60 32.56
N ASP A 474 29.17 23.94 32.76
CA ASP A 474 29.59 23.42 34.06
C ASP A 474 30.70 24.35 34.56
N GLU A 475 30.41 25.11 35.62
CA GLU A 475 31.20 26.25 36.16
C GLU A 475 32.63 25.93 36.65
N LYS A 476 33.26 24.80 36.30
CA LYS A 476 34.45 24.30 37.03
C LYS A 476 35.63 23.77 36.21
N SER A 477 35.91 24.24 35.00
CA SER A 477 37.21 23.92 34.38
C SER A 477 37.80 25.02 33.51
N GLU A 478 38.89 25.62 33.99
CA GLU A 478 39.60 26.74 33.35
C GLU A 478 40.47 26.37 32.13
N HIS A 479 40.63 25.10 31.76
CA HIS A 479 41.48 24.70 30.61
C HIS A 479 40.88 23.50 29.85
N ARG A 480 39.91 23.74 28.95
CA ARG A 480 39.47 22.72 27.98
C ARG A 480 39.57 23.20 26.54
N ILE A 481 40.23 22.39 25.72
CA ILE A 481 40.28 22.49 24.26
C ILE A 481 38.86 22.21 23.75
N ARG A 482 38.26 23.17 23.05
CA ARG A 482 36.91 23.05 22.48
C ARG A 482 36.92 22.07 21.31
N GLU A 483 36.30 20.90 21.44
CA GLU A 483 36.19 19.89 20.37
C GLU A 483 35.01 20.22 19.44
N LYS A 484 35.27 20.98 18.38
CA LYS A 484 34.26 21.76 17.61
C LYS A 484 33.57 21.06 16.42
N SER A 485 33.87 19.79 16.16
CA SER A 485 33.19 18.99 15.12
C SER A 485 32.91 17.57 15.59
N PHE A 486 32.00 16.89 14.89
CA PHE A 486 31.71 15.48 15.08
C PHE A 486 32.97 14.61 15.17
N GLU A 487 33.92 14.76 14.24
CA GLU A 487 35.13 13.95 14.20
C GLU A 487 36.03 14.21 15.42
N TYR A 488 36.22 15.48 15.79
CA TYR A 488 37.08 15.80 16.92
C TYR A 488 36.48 15.38 18.27
N ALA A 489 35.15 15.41 18.39
CA ALA A 489 34.45 15.00 19.61
C ALA A 489 34.41 13.48 19.81
N ASN A 490 34.61 12.70 18.75
CA ASN A 490 34.45 11.25 18.82
C ASN A 490 35.75 10.47 18.61
N PHE A 491 36.83 11.07 18.10
CA PHE A 491 38.05 10.35 17.75
C PHE A 491 39.31 11.02 18.32
N SER A 492 40.31 10.22 18.69
CA SER A 492 41.64 10.73 19.03
C SER A 492 42.40 11.22 17.78
N ASP A 493 43.45 12.02 17.97
CA ASP A 493 44.30 12.49 16.87
C ASP A 493 44.99 11.32 16.14
N GLU A 494 45.40 10.29 16.88
CA GLU A 494 45.98 9.05 16.35
C GLU A 494 44.95 8.23 15.57
N GLU A 495 43.71 8.16 16.07
CA GLU A 495 42.63 7.45 15.39
C GLU A 495 42.29 8.10 14.05
N LEU A 496 42.12 9.43 14.02
CA LEU A 496 41.82 10.17 12.80
C LEU A 496 42.96 10.08 11.79
N SER A 497 44.21 10.25 12.24
CA SER A 497 45.40 10.07 11.38
C SER A 497 45.41 8.67 10.76
N ARG A 498 45.21 7.63 11.58
CA ARG A 498 45.18 6.23 11.12
C ARG A 498 44.07 5.97 10.11
N GLU A 499 42.85 6.42 10.39
CA GLU A 499 41.70 6.20 9.52
C GLU A 499 41.80 7.00 8.21
N LEU A 500 42.31 8.23 8.24
CA LEU A 500 42.60 9.00 7.04
C LEU A 500 43.65 8.32 6.16
N ASN A 501 44.74 7.82 6.75
CA ASN A 501 45.79 7.13 5.99
C ASN A 501 45.27 5.80 5.39
N LYS A 502 44.42 5.06 6.11
CA LYS A 502 43.73 3.89 5.56
C LYS A 502 42.83 4.25 4.38
N TYR A 503 42.05 5.33 4.52
CA TYR A 503 41.19 5.84 3.45
C TYR A 503 42.03 6.24 2.23
N GLY A 504 43.13 6.97 2.44
CA GLY A 504 44.07 7.38 1.42
C GLY A 504 44.63 6.20 0.64
N LYS A 505 45.15 5.19 1.36
CA LYS A 505 45.68 3.95 0.78
C LYS A 505 44.65 3.21 -0.07
N LYS A 506 43.40 3.13 0.40
CA LYS A 506 42.29 2.47 -0.33
C LYS A 506 42.01 3.14 -1.68
N HIS A 507 42.18 4.45 -1.76
CA HIS A 507 41.90 5.26 -2.95
C HIS A 507 43.14 5.57 -3.81
N GLY A 508 44.30 4.99 -3.46
CA GLY A 508 45.56 5.27 -4.15
C GLY A 508 46.10 6.68 -3.92
N TYR A 509 45.62 7.39 -2.90
CA TYR A 509 46.18 8.67 -2.49
C TYR A 509 47.47 8.44 -1.74
N ASN A 510 48.53 9.14 -2.14
CA ASN A 510 49.84 9.02 -1.54
C ASN A 510 50.06 10.17 -0.55
N PHE A 511 49.40 10.10 0.60
CA PHE A 511 49.61 11.02 1.71
C PHE A 511 49.84 10.28 3.02
N ASP A 512 50.65 10.89 3.88
CA ASP A 512 50.89 10.47 5.25
C ASP A 512 50.49 11.61 6.17
N VAL A 513 49.31 11.49 6.79
CA VAL A 513 48.79 12.44 7.77
C VAL A 513 49.22 11.98 9.15
N THR A 514 49.99 12.78 9.87
CA THR A 514 50.47 12.45 11.22
C THR A 514 49.46 12.88 12.29
N SER A 515 49.54 12.31 13.49
CA SER A 515 48.70 12.74 14.62
C SER A 515 48.97 14.21 15.00
N ASP A 516 50.22 14.68 14.90
CA ASP A 516 50.57 16.09 15.16
C ASP A 516 49.90 17.05 14.15
N GLU A 517 49.74 16.66 12.89
CA GLU A 517 49.02 17.46 11.91
C GLU A 517 47.52 17.51 12.20
N ILE A 518 46.93 16.39 12.66
CA ILE A 518 45.53 16.36 13.12
C ILE A 518 45.37 17.23 14.35
N LYS A 519 46.30 17.16 15.30
CA LYS A 519 46.31 18.00 16.51
C LYS A 519 46.35 19.49 16.16
N ASP A 520 47.19 19.89 15.19
CA ASP A 520 47.23 21.26 14.69
C ASP A 520 45.90 21.66 13.99
N CYS A 521 45.32 20.74 13.21
CA CYS A 521 44.02 20.96 12.57
C CYS A 521 42.90 21.12 13.61
N ARG A 522 42.86 20.28 14.63
CA ARG A 522 41.93 20.34 15.76
C ARG A 522 42.10 21.66 16.52
N ALA A 523 43.33 22.03 16.86
CA ALA A 523 43.64 23.27 17.58
C ALA A 523 43.21 24.53 16.79
N LYS A 524 43.38 24.51 15.46
CA LYS A 524 42.96 25.59 14.55
C LYS A 524 41.50 25.50 14.12
N ASN A 525 40.76 24.48 14.56
CA ASN A 525 39.40 24.17 14.13
C ASN A 525 39.24 24.14 12.61
N ARG A 526 40.12 23.41 11.94
CA ARG A 526 40.07 23.28 10.49
C ARG A 526 39.12 22.14 10.12
N ASN A 527 38.25 22.39 9.15
CA ASN A 527 37.44 21.35 8.53
C ASN A 527 38.35 20.25 7.93
N LEU A 528 38.12 19.00 8.33
CA LEU A 528 38.99 17.87 7.97
C LEU A 528 39.01 17.62 6.46
N GLY A 529 37.87 17.76 5.80
CA GLY A 529 37.76 17.63 4.35
C GLY A 529 38.57 18.70 3.61
N LYS A 530 38.57 19.94 4.11
CA LYS A 530 39.39 21.02 3.56
C LYS A 530 40.88 20.76 3.77
N PHE A 531 41.28 20.29 4.95
CA PHE A 531 42.66 19.89 5.22
C PHE A 531 43.16 18.81 4.25
N VAL A 532 42.36 17.76 4.03
CA VAL A 532 42.69 16.70 3.07
C VAL A 532 42.79 17.25 1.65
N LYS A 533 41.85 18.12 1.23
CA LYS A 533 41.89 18.76 -0.09
C LYS A 533 43.16 19.57 -0.31
N GLU A 534 43.55 20.38 0.67
CA GLU A 534 44.77 21.18 0.59
C GLU A 534 46.04 20.32 0.51
N LYS A 535 46.06 19.18 1.19
CA LYS A 535 47.22 18.28 1.22
C LYS A 535 47.32 17.38 -0.02
N THR A 536 46.19 17.02 -0.63
CA THR A 536 46.13 15.97 -1.66
C THR A 536 45.63 16.46 -3.01
N GLY A 537 45.07 17.68 -3.09
CA GLY A 537 44.37 18.19 -4.26
C GLY A 537 42.99 17.56 -4.50
N THR A 538 42.57 16.59 -3.70
CA THR A 538 41.33 15.82 -3.89
C THR A 538 40.40 15.98 -2.69
N ASP A 539 39.10 16.13 -2.96
CA ASP A 539 38.10 16.24 -1.89
C ASP A 539 37.94 14.91 -1.14
N LEU A 540 37.81 15.00 0.18
CA LEU A 540 37.47 13.86 1.01
C LEU A 540 36.03 13.42 0.70
N GLY A 541 35.85 12.17 0.29
CA GLY A 541 34.53 11.59 0.06
C GLY A 541 33.76 11.44 1.37
N LYS A 542 33.09 12.51 1.83
CA LYS A 542 32.43 12.58 3.16
C LYS A 542 31.54 11.37 3.45
N ARG A 543 30.82 10.88 2.44
CA ARG A 543 29.97 9.69 2.54
C ARG A 543 30.75 8.41 2.88
N GLU A 544 31.78 8.11 2.09
CA GLU A 544 32.56 6.88 2.25
C GLU A 544 33.48 6.95 3.47
N PHE A 545 34.07 8.12 3.74
CA PHE A 545 34.86 8.33 4.95
C PHE A 545 33.98 8.24 6.21
N GLY A 546 32.79 8.83 6.19
CA GLY A 546 31.77 8.71 7.25
C GLY A 546 31.42 7.25 7.54
N GLU A 547 31.20 6.45 6.50
CA GLU A 547 30.96 5.01 6.65
C GLU A 547 32.17 4.29 7.29
N GLN A 548 33.39 4.62 6.88
CA GLN A 548 34.60 4.02 7.45
C GLN A 548 34.73 4.31 8.96
N ILE A 549 34.60 5.58 9.35
CA ILE A 549 34.75 5.99 10.75
C ILE A 549 33.55 5.51 11.60
N GLY A 550 32.35 5.45 11.03
CA GLY A 550 31.18 4.86 11.68
C GLY A 550 31.37 3.37 11.94
N ASN A 551 31.89 2.62 10.98
CA ASN A 551 32.21 1.19 11.13
C ASN A 551 33.31 0.94 12.17
N PHE A 552 34.29 1.85 12.27
CA PHE A 552 35.29 1.81 13.33
C PHE A 552 34.65 1.90 14.72
N ILE A 553 33.78 2.89 14.96
CA ILE A 553 33.04 3.02 16.23
C ILE A 553 32.15 1.79 16.48
N ALA A 554 31.38 1.36 15.46
CA ALA A 554 30.50 0.21 15.57
C ALA A 554 31.24 -1.08 15.96
N LYS A 555 32.45 -1.27 15.44
CA LYS A 555 33.31 -2.39 15.82
C LYS A 555 33.69 -2.33 17.29
N GLU A 556 34.11 -1.16 17.79
CA GLU A 556 34.44 -1.00 19.20
C GLU A 556 33.25 -1.29 20.11
N ILE A 557 32.06 -0.77 19.76
CA ILE A 557 30.83 -1.01 20.53
C ILE A 557 30.55 -2.52 20.65
N LYS A 558 30.70 -3.27 19.55
CA LYS A 558 30.47 -4.72 19.52
C LYS A 558 31.53 -5.54 20.27
N GLU A 559 32.76 -5.04 20.35
CA GLU A 559 33.88 -5.73 21.00
C GLU A 559 33.95 -5.44 22.51
N ARG A 560 33.24 -4.41 23.01
CA ARG A 560 33.22 -4.05 24.43
C ARG A 560 32.38 -5.04 25.25
N THR A 561 32.95 -5.48 26.38
CA THR A 561 32.25 -6.31 27.38
C THR A 561 31.30 -5.51 28.27
N ASN A 562 31.54 -4.21 28.45
CA ASN A 562 30.68 -3.31 29.22
C ASN A 562 30.31 -2.09 28.35
N ARG A 563 29.01 -1.85 28.19
CA ARG A 563 28.46 -0.76 27.36
C ARG A 563 28.91 0.64 27.79
N PHE A 564 29.21 0.85 29.08
CA PHE A 564 29.62 2.16 29.60
C PHE A 564 31.12 2.40 29.56
N GLU A 565 31.91 1.37 29.24
CA GLU A 565 33.36 1.50 29.18
C GLU A 565 33.77 2.16 27.85
N ASN A 566 34.49 3.28 27.93
CA ASN A 566 34.94 4.08 26.78
C ASN A 566 33.80 4.60 25.88
N GLN A 567 32.60 4.80 26.43
CA GLN A 567 31.43 5.32 25.69
C GLN A 567 31.80 6.63 24.96
N ARG A 568 31.60 6.64 23.63
CA ARG A 568 31.87 7.82 22.78
C ARG A 568 30.71 8.80 22.86
N LYS A 569 30.97 10.08 22.59
CA LYS A 569 29.97 11.15 22.72
C LYS A 569 28.73 10.92 21.85
N ILE A 570 28.89 10.39 20.64
CA ILE A 570 27.77 10.04 19.76
C ILE A 570 26.84 8.98 20.35
N GLU A 571 27.35 8.05 21.16
CA GLU A 571 26.50 7.05 21.83
C GLU A 571 25.58 7.75 22.86
N GLU A 572 26.09 8.75 23.60
CA GLU A 572 25.30 9.55 24.52
C GLU A 572 24.23 10.38 23.79
N ILE A 573 24.58 10.99 22.66
CA ILE A 573 23.65 11.78 21.85
C ILE A 573 22.56 10.90 21.23
N LEU A 574 22.91 9.69 20.76
CA LEU A 574 21.92 8.71 20.31
C LEU A 574 20.95 8.32 21.43
N ASP A 575 21.45 8.06 22.64
CA ASP A 575 20.59 7.78 23.79
C ASP A 575 19.64 8.96 24.11
N GLN A 576 20.09 10.21 23.96
CA GLN A 576 19.24 11.40 24.12
C GLN A 576 18.17 11.50 23.02
N ILE A 577 18.53 11.25 21.76
CA ILE A 577 17.61 11.26 20.62
C ILE A 577 16.51 10.22 20.83
N ILE A 578 16.88 9.01 21.24
CA ILE A 578 15.94 7.90 21.45
C ILE A 578 15.02 8.20 22.62
N ARG A 579 15.55 8.66 23.77
CA ARG A 579 14.73 9.08 24.91
C ARG A 579 13.74 10.16 24.50
N PHE A 580 14.20 11.15 23.73
CA PHE A 580 13.33 12.20 23.25
C PHE A 580 12.24 11.65 22.32
N ALA A 581 12.53 10.70 21.43
CA ALA A 581 11.54 10.07 20.56
C ALA A 581 10.42 9.34 21.32
N VAL A 582 10.72 8.73 22.47
CA VAL A 582 9.77 7.91 23.25
C VAL A 582 9.16 8.62 24.47
N GLU A 583 9.68 9.77 24.88
CA GLU A 583 9.10 10.60 25.93
C GLU A 583 7.65 10.95 25.56
N TYR A 584 6.66 10.53 26.35
CA TYR A 584 5.29 11.01 26.21
C TYR A 584 5.12 12.27 27.08
N ASP A 585 4.57 13.34 26.49
CA ASP A 585 4.22 14.59 27.21
C ASP A 585 3.03 14.42 28.15
#